data_AF-A0A3B4VMH5-F1
#
_entry.id   AF-A0A3B4VMH5-F1
#
_cell.length_a   1.000
_cell.length_b   1.000
_cell.length_c   1.000
_cell.angle_alpha   90.00
_cell.angle_beta   90.00
_cell.angle_gamma   90.00
#
_symmetry.space_group_name_H-M   'P 1'
#
loop_
_entity.id
_entity.type
_entity.pdbx_description
1 polymer ?
#
loop_
_entity_poly.entity_id
_entity_poly.type
_entity_poly.pdbx_seq_one_letter_code
_entity_poly.pdbx_strand_id
1 'polypeptide(L)'
;MRFNPCDTPVTGQTTDLWDRPLYLISGTTSSRSDDGSSPRIVLQRPFVYFGHSYNQIYMNHNGHLTFASPWYRYTPQQFPLHGSRDIIAPFWTDLDNRGNGQVIYNQYTNGNVLQQATQDINAYFPGLHFNANWVFVATWYQVAYFPTTGTQTTVQAVLISGGHYSFVLMNYGIIAATTRNIQAGYDTVGSAHHFTIPGSFASNATGINSVFRLSSNVNVPGRWAFRTDNGSRGCTYNGKSRTKGDHYRYFFSYTNVDM
;
A
#
# COMPACT_ATOMS: atom_id res chain seq x y z
N MET A 1 -26.68 10.00 -20.48
CA MET A 1 -26.02 10.44 -21.72
C MET A 1 -25.61 9.20 -22.49
N ARG A 2 -25.99 9.11 -23.76
CA ARG A 2 -25.76 7.93 -24.62
C ARG A 2 -24.34 8.02 -25.19
N PHE A 3 -23.55 6.95 -25.07
CA PHE A 3 -22.23 6.84 -25.71
C PHE A 3 -22.40 6.47 -27.18
N ASN A 4 -21.64 7.15 -28.04
CA ASN A 4 -21.64 6.97 -29.49
C ASN A 4 -20.61 5.89 -29.87
N PRO A 5 -20.90 4.91 -30.76
CA PRO A 5 -20.05 3.72 -30.94
C PRO A 5 -18.88 3.88 -31.93
N CYS A 6 -18.54 5.11 -32.34
CA CYS A 6 -17.59 5.34 -33.44
C CYS A 6 -16.29 6.06 -33.04
N ASP A 7 -16.02 6.24 -31.75
CA ASP A 7 -14.69 6.69 -31.34
C ASP A 7 -13.72 5.50 -31.38
N THR A 8 -12.87 5.49 -32.39
CA THR A 8 -11.77 4.52 -32.52
C THR A 8 -10.79 4.71 -31.35
N PRO A 9 -10.39 3.64 -30.64
CA PRO A 9 -9.38 3.75 -29.60
C PRO A 9 -8.06 4.17 -30.24
N VAL A 10 -7.52 5.32 -29.81
CA VAL A 10 -6.13 5.68 -30.06
C VAL A 10 -5.27 4.56 -29.46
N THR A 11 -4.50 3.90 -30.32
CA THR A 11 -3.54 2.85 -29.98
C THR A 11 -2.43 3.41 -29.11
N GLY A 12 -2.62 3.33 -27.79
CA GLY A 12 -1.62 3.65 -26.78
C GLY A 12 -1.53 2.52 -25.77
N GLN A 13 -0.50 1.68 -25.92
CA GLN A 13 0.01 0.69 -24.96
C GLN A 13 -1.05 -0.16 -24.24
N THR A 14 -1.14 -1.43 -24.63
CA THR A 14 -1.70 -2.50 -23.80
C THR A 14 -0.84 -2.64 -22.54
N THR A 15 -1.06 -1.82 -21.51
CA THR A 15 -0.56 -2.12 -20.17
C THR A 15 -1.33 -3.35 -19.72
N ASP A 16 -0.61 -4.46 -19.61
CA ASP A 16 -1.14 -5.73 -19.17
C ASP A 16 -1.97 -5.56 -17.89
N LEU A 17 -3.14 -6.20 -17.81
CA LEU A 17 -4.05 -6.12 -16.64
C LEU A 17 -3.36 -6.63 -15.35
N TRP A 18 -2.20 -7.26 -15.49
CA TRP A 18 -1.36 -7.78 -14.42
C TRP A 18 -0.48 -6.76 -13.69
N ASP A 19 -0.27 -5.55 -14.26
CA ASP A 19 0.63 -4.51 -13.70
C ASP A 19 -0.09 -3.31 -13.06
N ARG A 20 -1.43 -3.27 -13.12
CA ARG A 20 -2.22 -2.28 -12.36
C ARG A 20 -2.50 -2.83 -10.96
N PRO A 21 -2.44 -1.99 -9.90
CA PRO A 21 -2.45 -0.52 -9.92
C PRO A 21 -1.13 0.11 -9.46
N LEU A 22 0.01 -0.25 -10.06
CA LEU A 22 1.31 0.26 -9.63
C LEU A 22 1.57 1.71 -10.08
N TYR A 23 2.27 2.47 -9.23
CA TYR A 23 2.91 3.74 -9.56
C TYR A 23 4.27 3.50 -10.22
N LEU A 24 4.83 4.53 -10.87
CA LEU A 24 6.14 4.49 -11.52
C LEU A 24 7.22 3.90 -10.58
N ILE A 25 7.80 2.77 -11.00
CA ILE A 25 8.90 2.11 -10.32
C ILE A 25 10.21 2.74 -10.80
N SER A 26 10.78 3.61 -9.98
CA SER A 26 12.05 4.28 -10.28
C SER A 26 12.69 4.78 -8.98
N GLY A 27 13.91 5.31 -9.07
CA GLY A 27 14.56 6.01 -7.97
C GLY A 27 15.74 5.25 -7.38
N THR A 28 15.96 5.43 -6.08
CA THR A 28 17.10 4.86 -5.36
C THR A 28 16.82 3.42 -4.99
N THR A 29 17.77 2.52 -5.28
CA THR A 29 17.70 1.12 -4.87
C THR A 29 18.43 0.94 -3.55
N SER A 30 17.76 0.36 -2.56
CA SER A 30 18.39 -0.06 -1.31
C SER A 30 19.36 -1.23 -1.55
N SER A 31 20.29 -1.44 -0.62
CA SER A 31 21.24 -2.55 -0.68
C SER A 31 20.54 -3.92 -0.82
N ARG A 32 21.27 -4.91 -1.34
CA ARG A 32 20.83 -6.30 -1.31
C ARG A 32 21.24 -6.93 0.01
N SER A 33 20.26 -7.37 0.80
CA SER A 33 20.44 -7.94 2.12
C SER A 33 19.13 -8.63 2.54
N ASP A 34 19.25 -9.75 3.24
CA ASP A 34 18.14 -10.55 3.77
C ASP A 34 17.26 -9.70 4.72
N ASP A 35 17.77 -9.45 5.91
CA ASP A 35 17.11 -8.65 6.94
C ASP A 35 17.59 -7.20 6.94
N GLY A 36 17.68 -6.60 5.76
CA GLY A 36 18.20 -5.25 5.59
C GLY A 36 17.16 -4.14 5.75
N SER A 37 17.63 -2.90 5.69
CA SER A 37 16.82 -1.69 5.61
C SER A 37 17.57 -0.63 4.81
N SER A 38 16.84 0.31 4.22
CA SER A 38 17.44 1.54 3.72
C SER A 38 18.15 2.31 4.83
N PRO A 39 19.14 3.16 4.50
CA PRO A 39 19.54 4.27 5.36
C PRO A 39 18.35 5.20 5.69
N ARG A 40 18.58 6.18 6.55
CA ARG A 40 17.58 7.24 6.82
C ARG A 40 17.27 7.99 5.53
N ILE A 41 16.00 7.96 5.11
CA ILE A 41 15.54 8.73 3.97
C ILE A 41 14.91 10.02 4.50
N VAL A 42 15.52 11.17 4.20
CA VAL A 42 14.94 12.49 4.56
C VAL A 42 13.81 12.81 3.59
N LEU A 43 12.64 13.16 4.12
CA LEU A 43 11.48 13.50 3.30
C LEU A 43 11.60 14.94 2.79
N GLN A 44 11.32 15.14 1.50
CA GLN A 44 11.37 16.47 0.88
C GLN A 44 10.24 17.38 1.37
N ARG A 45 9.13 16.80 1.85
CA ARG A 45 8.08 17.48 2.60
C ARG A 45 7.67 16.61 3.79
N PRO A 46 7.22 17.20 4.92
CA PRO A 46 6.71 16.42 6.03
C PRO A 46 5.50 15.56 5.63
N PHE A 47 5.43 14.35 6.20
CA PHE A 47 4.28 13.46 6.08
C PHE A 47 3.57 13.39 7.43
N VAL A 48 2.26 13.60 7.46
CA VAL A 48 1.46 13.49 8.69
C VAL A 48 0.86 12.10 8.78
N TYR A 49 1.20 11.37 9.84
CA TYR A 49 0.70 10.05 10.13
C TYR A 49 -0.01 10.06 11.49
N PHE A 50 -1.34 10.05 11.45
CA PHE A 50 -2.26 10.13 12.58
C PHE A 50 -1.92 11.26 13.56
N GLY A 51 -1.79 12.49 13.05
CA GLY A 51 -1.46 13.68 13.84
C GLY A 51 0.04 13.85 14.14
N HIS A 52 0.87 12.84 13.92
CA HIS A 52 2.33 12.95 14.07
C HIS A 52 2.99 13.33 12.75
N SER A 53 3.78 14.40 12.75
CA SER A 53 4.54 14.84 11.58
C SER A 53 5.91 14.19 11.54
N TYR A 54 6.23 13.53 10.43
CA TYR A 54 7.51 12.89 10.18
C TYR A 54 8.25 13.59 9.04
N ASN A 55 9.57 13.72 9.21
CA ASN A 55 10.49 14.28 8.21
C ASN A 55 11.49 13.24 7.69
N GLN A 56 11.32 11.98 8.08
CA GLN A 56 12.19 10.89 7.69
C GLN A 56 11.39 9.58 7.63
N ILE A 57 11.91 8.61 6.87
CA ILE A 57 11.36 7.26 6.77
C ILE A 57 12.48 6.24 6.56
N TYR A 58 12.22 4.99 6.92
CA TYR A 58 13.09 3.85 6.69
C TYR A 58 12.29 2.76 5.99
N MET A 59 12.86 2.21 4.92
CA MET A 59 12.26 1.15 4.13
C MET A 59 12.93 -0.18 4.46
N ASN A 60 12.21 -1.05 5.17
CA ASN A 60 12.71 -2.36 5.53
C ASN A 60 12.60 -3.33 4.34
N HIS A 61 13.55 -4.26 4.19
CA HIS A 61 13.54 -5.21 3.07
C HIS A 61 12.43 -6.26 3.17
N ASN A 62 11.90 -6.51 4.37
CA ASN A 62 10.81 -7.44 4.68
C ASN A 62 9.41 -6.83 4.54
N GLY A 63 9.23 -5.73 3.79
CA GLY A 63 7.90 -5.30 3.35
C GLY A 63 7.16 -4.31 4.25
N HIS A 64 7.88 -3.54 5.08
CA HIS A 64 7.30 -2.47 5.90
C HIS A 64 8.15 -1.19 5.94
N LEU A 65 7.50 -0.10 6.34
CA LEU A 65 8.08 1.22 6.56
C LEU A 65 7.95 1.60 8.03
N THR A 66 8.95 2.32 8.53
CA THR A 66 8.96 2.91 9.88
C THR A 66 9.53 4.33 9.82
N PHE A 67 9.24 5.15 10.83
CA PHE A 67 9.62 6.57 10.80
C PHE A 67 10.73 6.94 11.79
N ALA A 68 10.82 6.28 12.95
CA ALA A 68 11.79 6.65 13.99
C ALA A 68 13.20 6.09 13.74
N SER A 69 13.29 4.80 13.41
CA SER A 69 14.54 4.06 13.22
C SER A 69 14.29 2.86 12.31
N PRO A 70 15.33 2.27 11.66
CA PRO A 70 15.15 1.01 10.95
C PRO A 70 14.68 -0.09 11.90
N TRP A 71 13.92 -1.05 11.37
CA TRP A 71 13.43 -2.20 12.15
C TRP A 71 13.54 -3.50 11.36
N TYR A 72 14.56 -4.29 11.68
CA TYR A 72 15.01 -5.49 10.95
C TYR A 72 14.20 -6.76 11.26
N ARG A 73 12.88 -6.67 11.46
CA ARG A 73 12.04 -7.85 11.73
C ARG A 73 11.52 -8.46 10.43
N TYR A 74 11.78 -9.74 10.23
CA TYR A 74 11.24 -10.55 9.12
C TYR A 74 9.98 -11.34 9.49
N THR A 75 9.80 -11.67 10.77
CA THR A 75 8.61 -12.41 11.22
C THR A 75 7.45 -11.43 11.45
N PRO A 76 6.36 -11.51 10.68
CA PRO A 76 5.23 -10.62 10.87
C PRO A 76 4.46 -10.91 12.15
N GLN A 77 3.83 -9.88 12.66
CA GLN A 77 2.93 -9.93 13.80
C GLN A 77 1.58 -9.34 13.39
N GLN A 78 0.49 -9.89 13.95
CA GLN A 78 -0.86 -9.41 13.66
C GLN A 78 -1.07 -8.00 14.23
N PHE A 79 -1.76 -7.14 13.48
CA PHE A 79 -2.24 -5.87 14.01
C PHE A 79 -3.60 -6.09 14.71
N PRO A 80 -3.87 -5.43 15.85
CA PRO A 80 -3.02 -4.44 16.52
C PRO A 80 -1.77 -5.03 17.22
N LEU A 81 -0.61 -4.41 17.05
CA LEU A 81 0.67 -4.77 17.66
C LEU A 81 0.74 -4.39 19.14
N HIS A 82 0.02 -3.35 19.55
CA HIS A 82 0.21 -2.67 20.84
C HIS A 82 1.68 -2.30 21.11
N GLY A 83 2.40 -1.96 20.03
CA GLY A 83 3.84 -1.68 20.06
C GLY A 83 4.17 -0.21 20.31
N SER A 84 5.46 0.10 20.31
CA SER A 84 5.99 1.45 20.53
C SER A 84 6.41 2.15 19.23
N ARG A 85 5.88 1.72 18.08
CA ARG A 85 6.32 2.18 16.75
C ARG A 85 5.13 2.40 15.83
N ASP A 86 5.20 3.48 15.05
CA ASP A 86 4.36 3.66 13.87
C ASP A 86 4.93 2.84 12.71
N ILE A 87 4.05 2.11 12.03
CA ILE A 87 4.39 1.17 10.96
C ILE A 87 3.36 1.20 9.83
N ILE A 88 3.86 1.20 8.61
CA ILE A 88 3.07 0.95 7.39
C ILE A 88 3.62 -0.33 6.77
N ALA A 89 2.83 -1.39 6.74
CA ALA A 89 3.22 -2.70 6.24
C ALA A 89 2.36 -3.06 5.03
N PRO A 90 2.71 -2.67 3.79
CA PRO A 90 1.97 -3.14 2.63
C PRO A 90 2.04 -4.68 2.50
N PHE A 91 3.14 -5.31 2.93
CA PHE A 91 3.33 -6.75 2.80
C PHE A 91 4.45 -7.25 3.71
N TRP A 92 4.25 -7.23 5.03
CA TRP A 92 5.27 -7.66 5.97
C TRP A 92 5.38 -9.19 6.02
N THR A 93 6.50 -9.70 5.55
CA THR A 93 6.89 -11.12 5.58
C THR A 93 8.39 -11.23 5.31
N ASP A 94 8.92 -12.44 5.43
CA ASP A 94 10.33 -12.75 5.25
C ASP A 94 10.71 -12.77 3.75
N LEU A 95 11.21 -11.63 3.26
CA LEU A 95 11.58 -11.35 1.88
C LEU A 95 13.11 -11.28 1.76
N ASP A 96 13.64 -11.81 0.65
CA ASP A 96 15.07 -11.92 0.42
C ASP A 96 15.43 -11.41 -0.98
N ASN A 97 16.03 -10.22 -1.05
CA ASN A 97 16.44 -9.58 -2.31
C ASN A 97 17.89 -9.90 -2.73
N ARG A 98 18.59 -10.82 -2.03
CA ARG A 98 19.97 -11.16 -2.38
C ARG A 98 20.07 -11.81 -3.75
N GLY A 99 19.16 -12.75 -4.06
CA GLY A 99 19.09 -13.45 -5.35
C GLY A 99 18.44 -12.62 -6.46
N ASN A 100 17.19 -12.18 -6.26
CA ASN A 100 16.43 -11.43 -7.25
C ASN A 100 15.56 -10.33 -6.63
N GLY A 101 15.05 -9.46 -7.51
CA GLY A 101 14.23 -8.33 -7.12
C GLY A 101 15.04 -7.18 -6.52
N GLN A 102 14.35 -6.08 -6.25
CA GLN A 102 14.93 -4.84 -5.75
C GLN A 102 13.96 -4.15 -4.79
N VAL A 103 14.53 -3.46 -3.81
CA VAL A 103 13.79 -2.58 -2.90
C VAL A 103 14.10 -1.15 -3.33
N ILE A 104 13.13 -0.47 -3.91
CA ILE A 104 13.31 0.79 -4.65
C ILE A 104 12.40 1.86 -4.06
N TYR A 105 12.91 3.08 -3.90
CA TYR A 105 12.08 4.22 -3.51
C TYR A 105 12.40 5.50 -4.28
N ASN A 106 11.38 6.35 -4.42
CA ASN A 106 11.55 7.71 -4.96
C ASN A 106 10.59 8.69 -4.29
N GLN A 107 10.91 9.98 -4.38
CA GLN A 107 10.05 11.07 -3.96
C GLN A 107 9.80 12.02 -5.12
N TYR A 108 8.62 12.61 -5.14
CA TYR A 108 8.19 13.53 -6.17
C TYR A 108 7.59 14.76 -5.50
N THR A 109 7.91 15.93 -6.03
CA THR A 109 7.28 17.22 -5.66
C THR A 109 6.70 17.95 -6.87
N ASN A 110 6.79 17.35 -8.06
CA ASN A 110 6.22 17.81 -9.32
C ASN A 110 6.05 16.62 -10.30
N GLY A 111 5.50 16.89 -11.48
CA GLY A 111 5.40 15.91 -12.58
C GLY A 111 4.21 14.94 -12.50
N ASN A 112 4.22 13.95 -13.38
CA ASN A 112 3.06 13.08 -13.64
C ASN A 112 2.66 12.23 -12.43
N VAL A 113 3.61 11.84 -11.57
CA VAL A 113 3.31 11.06 -10.36
C VAL A 113 2.45 11.85 -9.38
N LEU A 114 2.66 13.17 -9.23
CA LEU A 114 1.80 14.03 -8.41
C LEU A 114 0.41 14.20 -9.01
N GLN A 115 0.32 14.32 -10.34
CA GLN A 115 -0.94 14.45 -11.03
C GLN A 115 -1.78 13.18 -10.88
N GLN A 116 -1.15 12.00 -11.05
CA GLN A 116 -1.78 10.71 -10.81
C GLN A 116 -2.27 10.57 -9.36
N ALA A 117 -1.41 10.89 -8.37
CA ALA A 117 -1.79 10.88 -6.96
C ALA A 117 -2.96 11.82 -6.64
N THR A 118 -2.97 13.00 -7.24
CA THR A 118 -4.06 13.96 -7.09
C THR A 118 -5.37 13.42 -7.66
N GLN A 119 -5.33 12.83 -8.85
CA GLN A 119 -6.51 12.23 -9.49
C GLN A 119 -7.05 11.05 -8.69
N ASP A 120 -6.16 10.14 -8.27
CA ASP A 120 -6.51 8.95 -7.48
C ASP A 120 -7.20 9.34 -6.17
N ILE A 121 -6.60 10.25 -5.40
CA ILE A 121 -7.18 10.68 -4.11
C ILE A 121 -8.52 11.38 -4.30
N ASN A 122 -8.66 12.25 -5.31
CA ASN A 122 -9.95 12.92 -5.57
C ASN A 122 -11.03 11.94 -6.05
N ALA A 123 -10.65 10.85 -6.72
CA ALA A 123 -11.59 9.80 -7.10
C ALA A 123 -12.08 8.98 -5.89
N TYR A 124 -11.18 8.67 -4.94
CA TYR A 124 -11.51 7.81 -3.80
C TYR A 124 -12.11 8.57 -2.61
N PHE A 125 -11.76 9.84 -2.45
CA PHE A 125 -12.19 10.71 -1.36
C PHE A 125 -12.84 11.99 -1.91
N PRO A 126 -14.01 11.87 -2.56
CA PRO A 126 -14.68 13.02 -3.19
C PRO A 126 -15.05 14.07 -2.14
N GLY A 127 -14.96 15.35 -2.53
CA GLY A 127 -15.31 16.50 -1.68
C GLY A 127 -14.15 17.09 -0.87
N LEU A 128 -12.95 16.48 -0.89
CA LEU A 128 -11.77 17.06 -0.24
C LEU A 128 -11.09 18.17 -1.07
N HIS A 129 -11.34 18.20 -2.39
CA HIS A 129 -10.65 19.08 -3.35
C HIS A 129 -9.13 19.03 -3.16
N PHE A 130 -8.59 17.82 -3.18
CA PHE A 130 -7.21 17.54 -2.84
C PHE A 130 -6.24 17.94 -3.97
N ASN A 131 -5.05 18.39 -3.60
CA ASN A 131 -3.91 18.55 -4.51
C ASN A 131 -2.66 17.99 -3.84
N ALA A 132 -2.02 17.00 -4.46
CA ALA A 132 -0.77 16.45 -3.94
C ALA A 132 0.36 17.47 -4.15
N ASN A 133 1.14 17.72 -3.10
CA ASN A 133 2.37 18.52 -3.18
C ASN A 133 3.63 17.67 -2.92
N TRP A 134 3.45 16.41 -2.51
CA TRP A 134 4.52 15.45 -2.31
C TRP A 134 4.00 14.01 -2.39
N VAL A 135 4.77 13.14 -3.03
CA VAL A 135 4.50 11.71 -3.13
C VAL A 135 5.80 10.94 -2.87
N PHE A 136 5.75 9.92 -2.02
CA PHE A 136 6.81 8.94 -1.84
C PHE A 136 6.31 7.58 -2.29
N VAL A 137 7.04 6.93 -3.20
CA VAL A 137 6.74 5.58 -3.69
C VAL A 137 7.81 4.65 -3.18
N ALA A 138 7.44 3.67 -2.35
CA ALA A 138 8.27 2.57 -1.91
C ALA A 138 7.81 1.29 -2.62
N THR A 139 8.71 0.59 -3.29
CA THR A 139 8.43 -0.62 -4.08
C THR A 139 9.36 -1.75 -3.68
N TRP A 140 8.80 -2.89 -3.29
CA TRP A 140 9.50 -4.18 -3.29
C TRP A 140 9.17 -4.81 -4.64
N TYR A 141 10.08 -4.70 -5.60
CA TYR A 141 9.86 -5.11 -6.99
C TYR A 141 10.45 -6.50 -7.24
N GLN A 142 9.59 -7.46 -7.59
CA GLN A 142 9.96 -8.84 -7.91
C GLN A 142 10.89 -9.50 -6.87
N VAL A 143 10.68 -9.20 -5.59
CA VAL A 143 11.50 -9.72 -4.48
C VAL A 143 11.08 -11.15 -4.17
N ALA A 144 12.05 -12.02 -3.89
CA ALA A 144 11.78 -13.40 -3.50
C ALA A 144 11.43 -13.52 -2.02
N TYR A 145 10.83 -14.65 -1.64
CA TYR A 145 10.78 -15.06 -0.24
C TYR A 145 12.14 -15.64 0.18
N PHE A 146 12.49 -15.52 1.45
CA PHE A 146 13.61 -16.29 2.00
C PHE A 146 13.32 -17.80 1.90
N PRO A 147 14.35 -18.66 1.77
CA PRO A 147 15.69 -18.32 1.30
C PRO A 147 15.74 -18.24 -0.23
N THR A 148 16.22 -17.11 -0.78
CA THR A 148 16.46 -16.86 -2.22
C THR A 148 15.70 -17.77 -3.20
N THR A 149 14.37 -17.84 -3.09
CA THR A 149 13.58 -18.89 -3.77
C THR A 149 13.43 -18.69 -5.28
N GLY A 150 13.84 -17.54 -5.81
CA GLY A 150 13.57 -17.14 -7.19
C GLY A 150 12.13 -16.67 -7.42
N THR A 151 11.28 -16.67 -6.38
CA THR A 151 9.91 -16.16 -6.50
C THR A 151 9.91 -14.66 -6.78
N GLN A 152 8.82 -14.16 -7.37
CA GLN A 152 8.68 -12.74 -7.70
C GLN A 152 7.41 -12.18 -7.07
N THR A 153 7.59 -11.33 -6.06
CA THR A 153 6.51 -10.57 -5.44
C THR A 153 6.76 -9.08 -5.62
N THR A 154 5.77 -8.37 -6.15
CA THR A 154 5.79 -6.91 -6.37
C THR A 154 4.69 -6.22 -5.57
N VAL A 155 5.09 -5.34 -4.66
CA VAL A 155 4.18 -4.56 -3.81
C VAL A 155 4.69 -3.13 -3.63
N GLN A 156 3.76 -2.19 -3.40
CA GLN A 156 4.08 -0.79 -3.13
C GLN A 156 3.37 -0.25 -1.91
N ALA A 157 4.05 0.67 -1.21
CA ALA A 157 3.42 1.69 -0.38
C ALA A 157 3.64 3.06 -1.03
N VAL A 158 2.56 3.82 -1.21
CA VAL A 158 2.59 5.18 -1.75
C VAL A 158 2.07 6.14 -0.69
N LEU A 159 2.95 6.99 -0.17
CA LEU A 159 2.59 8.04 0.79
C LEU A 159 2.37 9.33 0.01
N ILE A 160 1.21 9.96 0.21
CA ILE A 160 0.77 11.13 -0.55
C ILE A 160 0.44 12.24 0.44
N SER A 161 1.03 13.43 0.26
CA SER A 161 0.76 14.61 1.08
C SER A 161 0.27 15.77 0.22
N GLY A 162 -0.72 16.50 0.73
CA GLY A 162 -1.14 17.81 0.24
C GLY A 162 -0.86 18.92 1.26
N GLY A 163 0.05 18.69 2.21
CA GLY A 163 0.34 19.58 3.34
C GLY A 163 -0.57 19.32 4.54
N HIS A 164 -1.89 19.46 4.39
CA HIS A 164 -2.86 19.22 5.47
C HIS A 164 -3.45 17.81 5.47
N TYR A 165 -3.63 17.22 4.28
CA TYR A 165 -4.12 15.85 4.12
C TYR A 165 -2.97 14.91 3.79
N SER A 166 -3.04 13.71 4.33
CA SER A 166 -2.04 12.65 4.13
C SER A 166 -2.76 11.35 3.86
N PHE A 167 -2.25 10.58 2.90
CA PHE A 167 -2.83 9.32 2.47
C PHE A 167 -1.74 8.27 2.31
N VAL A 168 -2.14 7.01 2.51
CA VAL A 168 -1.33 5.83 2.19
C VAL A 168 -2.12 4.99 1.20
N LEU A 169 -1.50 4.70 0.06
CA LEU A 169 -1.97 3.64 -0.85
C LEU A 169 -1.07 2.41 -0.69
N MET A 170 -1.66 1.22 -0.72
CA MET A 170 -0.95 -0.04 -0.85
C MET A 170 -1.37 -0.68 -2.16
N ASN A 171 -0.41 -0.92 -3.05
CA ASN A 171 -0.66 -1.50 -4.37
C ASN A 171 0.00 -2.87 -4.48
N TYR A 172 -0.72 -3.81 -5.09
CA TYR A 172 -0.30 -5.20 -5.23
C TYR A 172 -0.20 -5.56 -6.72
N GLY A 173 1.02 -5.85 -7.17
CA GLY A 173 1.28 -6.44 -8.49
C GLY A 173 1.19 -7.96 -8.43
N ILE A 174 2.08 -8.67 -9.12
CA ILE A 174 2.22 -10.12 -8.97
C ILE A 174 2.64 -10.46 -7.53
N ILE A 175 1.96 -11.41 -6.89
CA ILE A 175 2.34 -11.97 -5.60
C ILE A 175 2.54 -13.47 -5.78
N ALA A 176 3.79 -13.93 -5.68
CA ALA A 176 4.09 -15.36 -5.76
C ALA A 176 3.46 -16.11 -4.58
N ALA A 177 3.00 -17.35 -4.83
CA ALA A 177 2.40 -18.20 -3.81
C ALA A 177 3.42 -18.59 -2.73
N THR A 178 2.97 -18.66 -1.47
CA THR A 178 3.78 -19.10 -0.32
C THR A 178 2.89 -19.57 0.83
N THR A 179 3.46 -20.34 1.75
CA THR A 179 2.84 -20.72 3.03
C THR A 179 3.25 -19.80 4.18
N ARG A 180 4.07 -18.78 3.92
CA ARG A 180 4.49 -17.79 4.91
C ARG A 180 3.31 -16.94 5.37
N ASN A 181 3.32 -16.62 6.67
CA ASN A 181 2.43 -15.60 7.19
C ASN A 181 2.80 -14.23 6.61
N ILE A 182 1.77 -13.42 6.34
CA ILE A 182 1.91 -12.05 5.82
C ILE A 182 0.99 -11.13 6.61
N GLN A 183 1.53 -10.01 7.07
CA GLN A 183 0.74 -8.91 7.62
C GLN A 183 0.67 -7.77 6.61
N ALA A 184 -0.54 -7.33 6.27
CA ALA A 184 -0.77 -6.17 5.42
C ALA A 184 -1.68 -5.16 6.13
N GLY A 185 -1.30 -3.89 6.13
CA GLY A 185 -2.03 -2.80 6.77
C GLY A 185 -1.13 -1.79 7.45
N TYR A 186 -1.61 -1.15 8.51
CA TYR A 186 -0.84 -0.17 9.26
C TYR A 186 -1.18 -0.19 10.75
N ASP A 187 -0.27 0.34 11.57
CA ASP A 187 -0.44 0.43 13.01
C ASP A 187 0.34 1.63 13.58
N THR A 188 -0.13 2.16 14.69
CA THR A 188 0.47 3.30 15.39
C THR A 188 0.98 2.89 16.77
N VAL A 189 1.75 3.77 17.41
CA VAL A 189 2.14 3.61 18.83
C VAL A 189 0.91 3.31 19.70
N GLY A 190 0.97 2.24 20.49
CA GLY A 190 -0.12 1.76 21.35
C GLY A 190 -1.35 1.24 20.59
N SER A 191 -1.28 1.18 19.26
CA SER A 191 -2.37 0.82 18.35
C SER A 191 -3.61 1.71 18.47
N ALA A 192 -3.41 3.00 18.78
CA ALA A 192 -4.47 4.00 18.82
C ALA A 192 -5.26 4.06 17.50
N HIS A 193 -4.55 3.90 16.38
CA HIS A 193 -5.07 3.71 15.04
C HIS A 193 -4.37 2.51 14.38
N HIS A 194 -5.14 1.58 13.83
CA HIS A 194 -4.63 0.44 13.09
C HIS A 194 -5.66 -0.04 12.09
N PHE A 195 -5.18 -0.74 11.07
CA PHE A 195 -6.03 -1.45 10.12
C PHE A 195 -5.30 -2.70 9.63
N THR A 196 -6.02 -3.82 9.58
CA THR A 196 -5.55 -5.08 8.97
C THR A 196 -6.28 -5.28 7.66
N ILE A 197 -5.53 -5.38 6.56
CA ILE A 197 -6.12 -5.72 5.26
C ILE A 197 -6.63 -7.17 5.32
N PRO A 198 -7.90 -7.43 4.93
CA PRO A 198 -8.43 -8.78 4.80
C PRO A 198 -7.49 -9.69 4.00
N GLY A 199 -7.24 -10.89 4.50
CA GLY A 199 -6.26 -11.82 3.94
C GLY A 199 -4.95 -11.88 4.72
N SER A 200 -4.65 -10.91 5.59
CA SER A 200 -3.48 -11.02 6.49
C SER A 200 -3.54 -12.30 7.32
N PHE A 201 -2.44 -13.06 7.38
CA PHE A 201 -2.34 -14.39 8.00
C PHE A 201 -3.30 -15.46 7.44
N ALA A 202 -3.96 -15.22 6.31
CA ALA A 202 -4.81 -16.21 5.65
C ALA A 202 -4.06 -16.90 4.50
N SER A 203 -4.46 -18.12 4.16
CA SER A 203 -3.87 -18.89 3.05
C SER A 203 -4.12 -18.27 1.67
N ASN A 204 -5.16 -17.45 1.53
CA ASN A 204 -5.49 -16.72 0.31
C ASN A 204 -4.82 -15.33 0.21
N ALA A 205 -3.80 -15.05 1.05
CA ALA A 205 -3.00 -13.82 0.96
C ALA A 205 -2.17 -13.75 -0.32
N THR A 206 -1.81 -14.89 -0.93
CA THR A 206 -0.81 -14.97 -2.00
C THR A 206 -1.25 -15.80 -3.20
N GLY A 207 -0.42 -15.81 -4.24
CA GLY A 207 -0.68 -16.52 -5.48
C GLY A 207 -1.64 -15.79 -6.41
N ILE A 208 -2.06 -16.50 -7.47
CA ILE A 208 -2.89 -15.95 -8.55
C ILE A 208 -4.22 -15.38 -8.02
N ASN A 209 -4.79 -16.01 -6.98
CA ASN A 209 -6.07 -15.64 -6.36
C ASN A 209 -5.91 -14.85 -5.05
N SER A 210 -4.78 -14.16 -4.87
CA SER A 210 -4.52 -13.35 -3.67
C SER A 210 -5.64 -12.34 -3.41
N VAL A 211 -6.18 -12.32 -2.19
CA VAL A 211 -7.15 -11.31 -1.75
C VAL A 211 -6.57 -9.90 -1.80
N PHE A 212 -5.27 -9.73 -1.54
CA PHE A 212 -4.64 -8.42 -1.65
C PHE A 212 -4.71 -7.87 -3.08
N ARG A 213 -4.57 -8.75 -4.08
CA ARG A 213 -4.63 -8.40 -5.52
C ARG A 213 -6.05 -8.26 -6.06
N LEU A 214 -6.96 -9.09 -5.58
CA LEU A 214 -8.31 -9.17 -6.16
C LEU A 214 -9.33 -8.29 -5.44
N SER A 215 -9.05 -7.86 -4.21
CA SER A 215 -9.93 -7.03 -3.40
C SER A 215 -9.39 -5.60 -3.25
N SER A 216 -10.23 -4.71 -2.72
CA SER A 216 -9.98 -3.28 -2.60
C SER A 216 -11.01 -2.61 -1.69
N ASN A 217 -10.63 -1.51 -1.04
CA ASN A 217 -11.58 -0.61 -0.37
C ASN A 217 -11.96 0.63 -1.21
N VAL A 218 -11.41 0.76 -2.42
CA VAL A 218 -11.64 1.88 -3.35
C VAL A 218 -12.10 1.42 -4.73
N ASN A 219 -12.56 0.17 -4.84
CA ASN A 219 -13.04 -0.44 -6.08
C ASN A 219 -12.01 -0.44 -7.22
N VAL A 220 -10.73 -0.52 -6.87
CA VAL A 220 -9.62 -0.73 -7.81
C VAL A 220 -8.88 -1.99 -7.35
N PRO A 221 -9.08 -3.14 -8.02
CA PRO A 221 -8.43 -4.40 -7.62
C PRO A 221 -6.93 -4.20 -7.38
N GLY A 222 -6.45 -4.69 -6.24
CA GLY A 222 -5.03 -4.59 -5.89
C GLY A 222 -4.65 -3.25 -5.27
N ARG A 223 -5.59 -2.33 -5.05
CA ARG A 223 -5.34 -1.06 -4.39
C ARG A 223 -6.14 -0.91 -3.11
N TRP A 224 -5.44 -0.50 -2.05
CA TRP A 224 -6.03 -0.14 -0.77
C TRP A 224 -5.62 1.28 -0.42
N ALA A 225 -6.59 2.15 -0.12
CA ALA A 225 -6.34 3.57 0.13
C ALA A 225 -6.82 3.98 1.53
N PHE A 226 -6.00 4.70 2.27
CA PHE A 226 -6.30 5.16 3.62
C PHE A 226 -5.97 6.63 3.76
N ARG A 227 -6.91 7.40 4.33
CA ARG A 227 -6.62 8.74 4.82
C ARG A 227 -5.96 8.62 6.20
N THR A 228 -4.81 9.25 6.38
CA THR A 228 -3.92 9.06 7.53
C THR A 228 -3.48 10.37 8.19
N ASP A 229 -3.99 11.54 7.79
CA ASP A 229 -3.66 12.80 8.48
C ASP A 229 -4.29 12.92 9.87
N ASN A 230 -5.50 12.38 10.06
CA ASN A 230 -6.20 12.43 11.34
C ASN A 230 -6.90 11.10 11.63
N GLY A 231 -6.92 10.74 12.91
CA GLY A 231 -7.49 9.51 13.42
C GLY A 231 -8.99 9.58 13.62
N SER A 232 -9.79 9.46 12.55
CA SER A 232 -11.19 9.08 12.76
C SER A 232 -11.22 7.60 13.18
N ARG A 233 -11.85 7.30 14.32
CA ARG A 233 -12.12 5.92 14.82
C ARG A 233 -13.13 5.14 13.96
N GLY A 234 -13.15 5.38 12.67
CA GLY A 234 -14.25 5.03 11.81
C GLY A 234 -13.96 5.27 10.35
N CYS A 235 -14.24 4.26 9.53
CA CYS A 235 -14.32 4.42 8.09
C CYS A 235 -15.43 5.41 7.75
N THR A 236 -15.15 6.35 6.86
CA THR A 236 -16.19 7.13 6.19
C THR A 236 -16.60 6.39 4.91
N TYR A 237 -17.81 5.86 4.88
CA TYR A 237 -18.45 5.38 3.65
C TYR A 237 -19.50 6.42 3.24
N ASN A 238 -19.43 6.93 2.00
CA ASN A 238 -20.33 7.97 1.47
C ASN A 238 -20.46 9.21 2.39
N GLY A 239 -19.34 9.75 2.88
CA GLY A 239 -19.32 10.99 3.67
C GLY A 239 -19.89 10.88 5.08
N LYS A 240 -20.20 9.68 5.58
CA LYS A 240 -20.67 9.47 6.97
C LYS A 240 -19.62 8.73 7.79
N SER A 241 -19.18 9.32 8.90
CA SER A 241 -18.33 8.69 9.90
C SER A 241 -19.06 7.50 10.55
N ARG A 242 -18.46 6.31 10.53
CA ARG A 242 -19.01 5.11 11.18
C ARG A 242 -18.18 4.72 12.40
N THR A 243 -18.75 4.75 13.59
CA THR A 243 -18.05 4.38 14.84
C THR A 243 -18.19 2.89 15.16
N LYS A 244 -17.20 2.34 15.87
CA LYS A 244 -17.18 0.96 16.37
C LYS A 244 -18.39 0.71 17.30
N GLY A 245 -19.31 -0.16 16.88
CA GLY A 245 -20.55 -0.50 17.60
C GLY A 245 -21.65 -1.08 16.70
N ASP A 246 -21.60 -0.81 15.40
CA ASP A 246 -22.53 -1.39 14.43
C ASP A 246 -22.17 -2.88 14.18
N HIS A 247 -22.82 -3.77 14.92
CA HIS A 247 -22.78 -5.22 14.74
C HIS A 247 -23.36 -5.64 13.38
N TYR A 248 -22.66 -5.52 12.25
CA TYR A 248 -23.14 -6.19 11.02
C TYR A 248 -22.04 -6.81 10.16
N ARG A 249 -22.37 -8.06 9.81
CA ARG A 249 -21.70 -9.03 8.95
C ARG A 249 -21.14 -8.37 7.69
N TYR A 250 -19.89 -8.70 7.39
CA TYR A 250 -19.36 -8.60 6.03
C TYR A 250 -20.23 -9.49 5.13
N PHE A 251 -21.27 -8.93 4.53
CA PHE A 251 -21.95 -9.59 3.42
C PHE A 251 -21.11 -9.38 2.18
N PHE A 252 -20.20 -10.31 1.93
CA PHE A 252 -19.78 -10.59 0.55
C PHE A 252 -20.99 -11.20 -0.14
N SER A 253 -21.72 -10.41 -0.93
CA SER A 253 -22.66 -10.99 -1.89
C SER A 253 -21.83 -11.63 -3.01
N TYR A 254 -21.51 -12.92 -2.85
CA TYR A 254 -21.24 -13.77 -4.00
C TYR A 254 -22.57 -13.98 -4.71
N THR A 255 -22.84 -13.23 -5.77
CA THR A 255 -23.79 -13.70 -6.78
C THR A 255 -23.04 -14.71 -7.64
N ASN A 256 -23.17 -15.98 -7.29
CA ASN A 256 -23.05 -17.04 -8.28
C ASN A 256 -24.10 -16.75 -9.35
N VAL A 257 -23.67 -16.50 -10.58
CA VAL A 257 -24.57 -16.56 -11.73
C VAL A 257 -24.46 -17.98 -12.25
N ASP A 258 -25.36 -18.84 -11.75
CA ASP A 258 -25.76 -20.03 -12.50
C ASP A 258 -26.71 -19.56 -13.60
N MET A 259 -26.29 -19.76 -14.85
CA MET A 259 -27.11 -20.21 -15.98
C MET A 259 -26.20 -20.79 -17.06
#